data_AF-A0A1G7WRB6-F1
#
_entry.id   AF-A0A1G7WRB6-F1
#
_cell.length_a   1.000
_cell.length_b   1.000
_cell.length_c   1.000
_cell.angle_alpha   90.00
_cell.angle_beta   90.00
_cell.angle_gamma   90.00
#
_symmetry.space_group_name_H-M   'P 1'
#
loop_
_entity.id
_entity.type
_entity.pdbx_description
1 polymer ?
#
loop_
_entity_poly.entity_id
_entity_poly.type
_entity_poly.pdbx_seq_one_letter_code
_entity_poly.pdbx_strand_id
1 'polypeptide(L)'
;MSITRVDQIFALFLVLFGFYIVWSGFDYGYMNGTTPGAGFFPVLIGGAISVLSAFNLYRAVAGKERLSGGVAKDDIAKIVLISLAIAAVIFLTPFLGLTLSVIAFMLAAGFIIRPSLAPGFLLRLIPVAILFPLFLRLAFGVWLRIPVPTGPFGL
;
A
#
# COMPACT_ATOMS: atom_id res chain seq x y z
N MET A 1 -22.84 16.78 -0.59
CA MET A 1 -22.92 15.36 -1.02
C MET A 1 -23.14 14.52 0.24
N SER A 2 -24.07 13.56 0.28
CA SER A 2 -24.21 12.69 1.46
C SER A 2 -23.02 11.75 1.57
N ILE A 3 -22.60 11.41 2.79
CA ILE A 3 -21.48 10.49 3.06
C ILE A 3 -21.68 9.17 2.33
N THR A 4 -22.92 8.66 2.29
CA THR A 4 -23.30 7.45 1.54
C THR A 4 -23.01 7.55 0.04
N ARG A 5 -23.21 8.71 -0.59
CA ARG A 5 -22.89 8.88 -2.02
C ARG A 5 -21.39 8.89 -2.27
N VAL A 6 -20.62 9.50 -1.36
CA VAL A 6 -19.14 9.50 -1.45
C VAL A 6 -18.62 8.07 -1.34
N ASP A 7 -19.13 7.30 -0.37
CA ASP A 7 -18.78 5.90 -0.18
C ASP A 7 -19.14 5.03 -1.40
N GLN A 8 -20.35 5.18 -1.95
CA GLN A 8 -20.76 4.47 -3.17
C GLN A 8 -19.85 4.80 -4.37
N ILE A 9 -19.50 6.07 -4.57
CA ILE A 9 -18.60 6.48 -5.66
C ILE A 9 -17.21 5.89 -5.45
N PHE A 10 -16.70 5.90 -4.22
CA PHE A 10 -15.40 5.36 -3.90
C PHE A 10 -15.37 3.83 -4.05
N ALA A 11 -16.41 3.12 -3.61
CA ALA A 11 -16.55 1.69 -3.81
C ALA A 11 -16.61 1.34 -5.30
N LEU A 12 -17.39 2.08 -6.10
CA LEU A 12 -17.42 1.90 -7.56
C LEU A 12 -16.05 2.17 -8.19
N PHE A 13 -15.36 3.23 -7.78
CA PHE A 13 -14.00 3.51 -8.22
C PHE A 13 -13.06 2.33 -7.92
N LEU A 14 -13.09 1.79 -6.70
CA LEU A 14 -12.25 0.65 -6.31
C LEU A 14 -12.58 -0.62 -7.09
N VAL A 15 -13.85 -0.86 -7.43
CA VAL A 15 -14.23 -1.97 -8.33
C VAL A 15 -13.53 -1.81 -9.67
N LEU A 16 -13.70 -0.65 -10.31
CA LEU A 16 -13.11 -0.39 -11.63
C LEU A 16 -11.57 -0.40 -11.59
N PHE A 17 -10.99 0.17 -10.53
CA PHE A 17 -9.55 0.21 -10.33
C PHE A 17 -8.97 -1.20 -10.08
N GLY A 18 -9.66 -2.03 -9.30
CA GLY A 18 -9.28 -3.42 -9.11
C GLY A 18 -9.31 -4.20 -10.43
N PHE A 19 -10.35 -4.02 -11.26
CA PHE A 19 -10.43 -4.63 -12.59
C PHE A 19 -9.31 -4.17 -13.50
N TYR A 20 -8.98 -2.87 -13.47
CA TYR A 20 -7.85 -2.32 -14.19
C TYR A 20 -6.53 -2.99 -13.76
N ILE A 21 -6.29 -3.14 -12.44
CA ILE A 21 -5.10 -3.83 -11.93
C ILE A 21 -5.06 -5.28 -12.41
N VAL A 22 -6.19 -5.99 -12.41
CA VAL A 22 -6.26 -7.37 -12.93
C VAL A 22 -5.87 -7.40 -14.41
N TRP A 23 -6.46 -6.52 -15.21
CA TRP A 23 -6.14 -6.42 -16.63
C TRP A 23 -4.66 -6.16 -16.84
N SER A 24 -4.12 -5.08 -16.28
CA SER A 24 -2.71 -4.73 -16.43
C SER A 24 -1.79 -5.81 -15.85
N GLY A 25 -2.21 -6.49 -14.79
CA GLY A 25 -1.49 -7.62 -14.21
C GLY A 25 -1.31 -8.76 -15.21
N PHE A 26 -2.31 -9.09 -16.01
CA PHE A 26 -2.16 -10.11 -17.06
C PHE A 26 -1.16 -9.69 -18.14
N ASP A 27 -1.09 -8.40 -18.49
CA ASP A 27 -0.10 -7.89 -19.45
C ASP A 27 1.36 -8.05 -18.95
N TYR A 28 1.56 -8.04 -17.63
CA TYR A 28 2.87 -8.33 -17.01
C TYR A 28 3.21 -9.82 -16.90
N GLY A 29 2.34 -10.70 -17.39
CA GLY A 29 2.50 -12.15 -17.34
C GLY A 29 2.12 -12.73 -15.99
N TYR A 30 1.04 -13.52 -15.96
CA TYR A 30 0.55 -14.17 -14.74
C TYR A 30 1.43 -15.35 -14.30
N MET A 31 1.89 -16.17 -15.25
CA MET A 31 2.74 -17.35 -15.02
C MET A 31 3.83 -17.39 -16.09
N ASN A 32 5.04 -17.76 -15.68
CA ASN A 32 6.18 -18.02 -16.57
C ASN A 32 6.61 -19.49 -16.41
N GLY A 33 6.00 -20.38 -17.19
CA GLY A 33 6.16 -21.83 -17.02
C GLY A 33 5.49 -22.30 -15.72
N THR A 34 6.29 -22.79 -14.77
CA THR A 34 5.80 -23.27 -13.46
C THR A 34 5.93 -22.25 -12.34
N THR A 35 6.52 -21.08 -12.61
CA THR A 35 6.73 -20.02 -11.61
C THR A 35 5.75 -18.86 -11.80
N PRO A 36 5.26 -18.25 -10.71
CA PRO A 36 4.48 -17.03 -10.78
C PRO A 36 5.22 -15.91 -11.52
N GLY A 37 4.54 -15.26 -12.47
CA GLY A 37 5.06 -14.10 -13.18
C GLY A 37 4.88 -12.80 -12.37
N ALA A 38 5.39 -11.69 -12.90
CA ALA A 38 5.29 -10.38 -12.26
C ALA A 38 3.82 -9.91 -12.11
N GLY A 39 2.94 -10.38 -12.98
CA GLY A 39 1.52 -10.13 -12.96
C GLY A 39 0.72 -10.90 -11.90
N PHE A 40 1.27 -11.98 -11.34
CA PHE A 40 0.54 -12.87 -10.44
C PHE A 40 -0.06 -12.15 -9.23
N PHE A 41 0.76 -11.38 -8.52
CA PHE A 41 0.34 -10.67 -7.32
C PHE A 41 -0.64 -9.53 -7.63
N PRO A 42 -0.40 -8.65 -8.63
CA PRO A 42 -1.38 -7.67 -9.08
C PRO A 42 -2.74 -8.28 -9.41
N VAL A 43 -2.80 -9.39 -10.17
CA VAL A 43 -4.07 -10.05 -10.53
C VAL A 43 -4.83 -10.50 -9.29
N LEU A 44 -4.17 -11.15 -8.33
CA LEU A 44 -4.83 -11.63 -7.11
C LEU A 44 -5.36 -10.47 -6.26
N ILE A 45 -4.53 -9.45 -6.02
CA ILE A 45 -4.91 -8.31 -5.17
C ILE A 45 -5.97 -7.44 -5.86
N GLY A 46 -5.82 -7.15 -7.15
CA GLY A 46 -6.80 -6.42 -7.94
C GLY A 46 -8.15 -7.14 -7.97
N GLY A 47 -8.14 -8.47 -8.10
CA GLY A 47 -9.35 -9.30 -8.04
C GLY A 47 -10.02 -9.23 -6.67
N ALA A 48 -9.24 -9.38 -5.59
CA ALA A 48 -9.76 -9.26 -4.23
C ALA A 48 -10.35 -7.87 -3.96
N ILE A 49 -9.66 -6.80 -4.35
CA ILE A 49 -10.17 -5.42 -4.26
C ILE A 49 -11.50 -5.31 -5.02
N SER A 50 -11.55 -5.78 -6.28
CA SER A 50 -12.75 -5.69 -7.12
C SER A 50 -13.95 -6.37 -6.47
N VAL A 51 -13.77 -7.61 -6.00
CA VAL A 51 -14.84 -8.42 -5.42
C VAL A 51 -15.32 -7.82 -4.09
N LEU A 52 -14.40 -7.47 -3.19
CA LEU A 52 -14.76 -6.91 -1.89
C LEU A 52 -15.42 -5.54 -2.03
N SER A 53 -14.92 -4.69 -2.94
CA SER A 53 -15.52 -3.39 -3.22
C SER A 53 -16.88 -3.51 -3.91
N ALA A 54 -17.09 -4.52 -4.76
CA ALA A 54 -18.41 -4.79 -5.36
C ALA A 54 -19.42 -5.22 -4.29
N PHE A 55 -18.98 -6.04 -3.33
CA PHE A 55 -19.81 -6.43 -2.19
C PHE A 55 -20.16 -5.23 -1.30
N ASN A 56 -19.20 -4.34 -1.03
CA ASN A 56 -19.46 -3.11 -0.29
C ASN A 56 -20.42 -2.19 -1.05
N LEU A 57 -20.22 -1.98 -2.35
CA LEU A 57 -21.12 -1.18 -3.18
C LEU A 57 -22.55 -1.74 -3.15
N TYR A 58 -22.71 -3.06 -3.29
CA TYR A 58 -24.01 -3.71 -3.19
C TYR A 58 -24.67 -3.45 -1.82
N ARG A 59 -23.93 -3.59 -0.72
CA ARG A 59 -24.45 -3.32 0.63
C ARG A 59 -24.83 -1.86 0.84
N ALA A 60 -24.02 -0.93 0.34
CA ALA A 60 -24.25 0.51 0.41
C ALA A 60 -25.50 0.92 -0.38
N VAL A 61 -25.70 0.37 -1.59
CA VAL A 61 -26.91 0.61 -2.41
C VAL A 61 -28.14 -0.05 -1.81
N ALA A 62 -27.99 -1.24 -1.21
CA ALA A 62 -29.07 -1.93 -0.51
C ALA A 62 -29.47 -1.28 0.83
N GLY A 63 -28.83 -0.16 1.23
CA GLY A 63 -29.12 0.54 2.48
C GLY A 63 -28.76 -0.26 3.73
N LYS A 64 -27.94 -1.31 3.60
CA LYS A 64 -27.52 -2.18 4.71
C LYS A 64 -26.40 -1.55 5.54
N GLU A 65 -25.82 -0.45 5.09
CA GLU A 65 -24.79 0.29 5.81
C GLU A 65 -25.33 1.61 6.34
N ARG A 66 -25.26 1.77 7.66
CA ARG A 66 -25.48 3.04 8.33
C ARG A 66 -24.11 3.56 8.75
N LEU A 67 -23.52 4.43 7.95
CA LEU A 67 -22.30 5.15 8.31
C LEU A 67 -22.65 6.17 9.40
N SER A 68 -22.54 5.74 10.65
CA SER A 68 -22.73 6.59 11.83
C SER A 68 -21.39 7.23 12.21
N GLY A 69 -21.05 8.34 11.58
CA GLY A 69 -19.85 9.11 11.92
C GLY A 69 -19.32 9.92 10.75
N GLY A 70 -19.04 11.21 10.98
CA GLY A 70 -18.25 11.99 10.04
C GLY A 70 -16.77 11.64 10.15
N VAL A 71 -16.04 11.66 9.04
CA VAL A 71 -14.58 11.50 9.05
C VAL A 71 -13.96 12.77 9.64
N ALA A 72 -13.13 12.63 10.68
CA ALA A 72 -12.46 13.78 11.27
C ALA A 72 -11.46 14.37 10.25
N LYS A 73 -11.30 15.69 10.23
CA LYS A 73 -10.35 16.35 9.30
C LYS A 73 -8.92 15.83 9.47
N ASP A 74 -8.55 15.51 10.70
CA ASP A 74 -7.23 14.96 11.04
C ASP A 74 -7.00 13.58 10.43
N ASP A 75 -8.06 12.76 10.32
CA ASP A 75 -7.95 11.43 9.71
C ASP A 75 -7.77 11.54 8.19
N ILE A 76 -8.46 12.48 7.55
CA ILE A 76 -8.28 12.79 6.12
C ILE A 76 -6.82 13.24 5.87
N ALA A 77 -6.30 14.14 6.70
CA ALA A 77 -4.92 14.62 6.57
C ALA A 77 -3.91 13.47 6.69
N LYS A 78 -4.09 12.56 7.65
CA LYS A 78 -3.23 11.38 7.81
C LYS A 78 -3.29 10.47 6.58
N ILE A 79 -4.48 10.18 6.05
CA ILE A 79 -4.65 9.36 4.85
C ILE A 79 -3.93 9.98 3.65
N VAL A 80 -4.10 11.28 3.44
CA VAL A 80 -3.43 12.01 2.35
C VAL A 80 -1.90 11.96 2.52
N LEU A 81 -1.39 12.25 3.72
CA LEU A 81 0.05 12.25 3.99
C LEU A 81 0.66 10.85 3.83
N ILE A 82 -0.01 9.79 4.28
CA ILE A 82 0.44 8.40 4.08
C ILE A 82 0.44 8.06 2.58
N SER A 83 -0.60 8.47 1.85
CA SER A 83 -0.69 8.23 0.40
C SER A 83 0.46 8.93 -0.36
N LEU A 84 0.78 10.17 0.03
CA LEU A 84 1.93 10.90 -0.52
C LEU A 84 3.25 10.24 -0.14
N ALA A 85 3.39 9.73 1.08
CA ALA A 85 4.59 9.00 1.50
C ALA A 85 4.77 7.69 0.69
N ILE A 86 3.70 6.96 0.38
CA ILE A 86 3.74 5.79 -0.51
C ILE A 86 4.15 6.21 -1.92
N ALA A 87 3.57 7.28 -2.47
CA ALA A 87 3.97 7.78 -3.79
C ALA A 87 5.46 8.18 -3.80
N ALA A 88 5.95 8.81 -2.73
CA ALA A 88 7.36 9.17 -2.58
C ALA A 88 8.28 7.94 -2.62
N VAL A 89 7.87 6.78 -2.08
CA VAL A 89 8.66 5.54 -2.22
C VAL A 89 8.91 5.20 -3.68
N ILE A 90 7.88 5.30 -4.54
CA ILE A 90 8.01 4.99 -5.97
C ILE A 90 9.01 5.94 -6.64
N PHE A 91 8.92 7.24 -6.34
CA PHE A 91 9.83 8.24 -6.91
C PHE A 91 11.26 8.16 -6.36
N LEU A 92 11.44 7.77 -5.10
CA LEU A 92 12.75 7.68 -4.45
C LEU A 92 13.47 6.36 -4.73
N THR A 93 12.73 5.28 -5.05
CA THR A 93 13.31 3.94 -5.28
C THR A 93 14.42 3.92 -6.35
N PRO A 94 14.31 4.63 -7.50
CA PRO A 94 15.40 4.68 -8.48
C PRO A 94 16.68 5.35 -7.97
N PHE A 95 16.58 6.24 -6.98
CA PHE A 95 17.70 7.02 -6.47
C PHE A 95 18.30 6.46 -5.19
N LEU A 96 17.47 5.93 -4.30
CA LEU A 96 17.85 5.45 -2.97
C LEU A 96 17.86 3.93 -2.87
N GLY A 97 17.30 3.22 -3.85
CA GLY A 97 16.99 1.80 -3.73
C GLY A 97 15.74 1.55 -2.90
N LEU A 98 15.25 0.30 -2.95
CA LEU A 98 14.01 -0.08 -2.28
C LEU A 98 14.16 -0.04 -0.76
N THR A 99 15.31 -0.48 -0.22
CA THR A 99 15.49 -0.60 1.23
C THR A 99 15.43 0.77 1.91
N LEU A 100 16.24 1.72 1.44
CA LEU A 100 16.28 3.07 2.02
C LEU A 100 14.94 3.81 1.84
N SER A 101 14.28 3.63 0.69
CA SER A 101 12.97 4.23 0.43
C SER A 101 11.91 3.71 1.41
N VAL A 102 11.91 2.41 1.70
CA VAL A 102 10.97 1.83 2.67
C VAL A 102 11.33 2.24 4.11
N ILE A 103 12.61 2.34 4.48
CA ILE A 103 13.02 2.88 5.79
C ILE A 103 12.48 4.31 5.97
N ALA A 104 12.68 5.17 4.97
CA ALA A 104 12.19 6.56 5.00
C ALA A 104 10.66 6.60 5.12
N PHE A 105 9.95 5.75 4.37
CA PHE A 105 8.50 5.61 4.47
C PHE A 105 8.03 5.16 5.86
N MET A 106 8.65 4.13 6.45
CA MET A 106 8.24 3.63 7.76
C MET A 106 8.43 4.69 8.85
N LEU A 107 9.53 5.46 8.79
CA LEU A 107 9.74 6.59 9.69
C LEU A 107 8.69 7.67 9.48
N ALA A 108 8.46 8.09 8.23
CA ALA A 108 7.46 9.11 7.90
C ALA A 108 6.06 8.69 8.33
N ALA A 109 5.63 7.46 8.00
CA ALA A 109 4.34 6.91 8.40
C ALA A 109 4.20 6.84 9.93
N GLY A 110 5.25 6.45 10.65
CA GLY A 110 5.27 6.49 12.11
C GLY A 110 4.96 7.87 12.68
N PHE A 111 5.61 8.92 12.17
CA PHE A 111 5.38 10.29 12.60
C PHE A 111 4.04 10.88 12.14
N ILE A 112 3.55 10.48 10.96
CA ILE A 112 2.22 10.90 10.47
C ILE A 112 1.12 10.30 11.36
N ILE A 113 1.22 9.01 11.70
CA ILE A 113 0.21 8.33 12.52
C ILE A 113 0.27 8.85 13.96
N ARG A 114 1.47 8.97 14.52
CA ARG A 114 1.69 9.44 15.89
C ARG A 114 2.86 10.44 15.93
N PRO A 115 2.58 11.75 15.83
CA PRO A 115 3.62 12.78 15.91
C PRO A 115 4.11 12.91 17.35
N SER A 116 5.06 12.06 17.74
CA SER A 116 5.66 12.07 19.06
C SER A 116 7.16 11.90 18.97
N LEU A 117 7.89 12.74 19.71
CA LEU A 117 9.33 12.63 19.88
C LEU A 117 9.70 11.97 21.21
N ALA A 118 8.73 11.31 21.87
CA ALA A 118 8.97 10.63 23.12
C ALA A 118 10.04 9.54 22.94
N PRO A 119 11.06 9.44 23.83
CA PRO A 119 12.14 8.46 23.69
C PRO A 119 11.63 7.03 23.54
N GLY A 120 10.60 6.64 24.30
CA GLY A 120 10.02 5.30 24.21
C GLY A 120 9.32 4.99 22.88
N PHE A 121 8.83 6.01 22.17
CA PHE A 121 8.28 5.84 20.82
C PHE A 121 9.42 5.68 19.80
N LEU A 122 10.42 6.56 19.84
CA LEU A 122 11.57 6.52 18.93
C LEU A 122 12.37 5.22 19.06
N LEU A 123 12.57 4.75 20.30
CA LEU A 123 13.25 3.48 20.60
C LEU A 123 12.52 2.25 20.02
N ARG A 124 11.21 2.35 19.73
CA ARG A 124 10.46 1.28 19.07
C ARG A 124 10.40 1.51 17.55
N LEU A 125 10.17 2.75 17.12
CA LEU A 125 10.02 3.10 15.70
C LEU A 125 11.31 2.88 14.91
N ILE A 126 12.44 3.41 15.39
CA ILE A 126 13.70 3.39 14.63
C ILE A 126 14.18 1.96 14.35
N PRO A 127 14.25 1.05 15.36
CA PRO A 127 14.66 -0.33 15.08
C PRO A 127 13.70 -1.05 14.14
N VAL A 128 12.38 -0.88 14.29
CA VAL A 128 11.40 -1.53 13.42
C VAL A 128 11.52 -1.00 11.98
N ALA A 129 11.67 0.31 11.81
CA ALA A 129 11.81 0.95 10.51
C ALA A 129 13.09 0.52 9.78
N ILE A 130 14.16 0.14 10.49
CA ILE A 130 15.43 -0.30 9.91
C ILE A 130 15.49 -1.82 9.73
N LEU A 131 15.20 -2.57 10.79
CA LEU A 131 15.37 -4.02 10.80
C LEU A 131 14.40 -4.71 9.85
N PHE A 132 13.16 -4.21 9.72
CA PHE A 132 12.17 -4.85 8.87
C PHE A 132 12.54 -4.78 7.38
N PRO A 133 12.87 -3.60 6.78
CA PRO A 133 13.32 -3.56 5.38
C PRO A 133 14.61 -4.34 5.13
N LEU A 134 15.55 -4.36 6.08
CA LEU A 134 16.76 -5.18 5.98
C LEU A 134 16.43 -6.68 5.98
N PHE A 135 15.51 -7.12 6.84
CA PHE A 135 15.02 -8.48 6.85
C PHE A 135 14.33 -8.84 5.51
N LEU A 136 13.49 -7.95 4.98
CA LEU A 136 12.86 -8.17 3.67
C LEU A 136 13.90 -8.27 2.55
N ARG A 137 14.94 -7.43 2.58
CA ARG A 137 16.05 -7.53 1.62
C ARG A 137 16.77 -8.87 1.74
N LEU A 138 17.02 -9.36 2.94
CA LEU A 138 17.64 -10.68 3.15
C LEU A 138 16.74 -11.79 2.61
N ALA A 139 15.47 -11.79 3.00
CA ALA A 139 14.49 -12.80 2.60
C ALA A 139 14.27 -12.82 1.08
N PHE A 140 14.02 -11.67 0.47
CA PHE A 140 13.71 -11.59 -0.96
C PHE A 140 14.94 -11.54 -1.84
N GLY A 141 15.92 -10.70 -1.51
CA GLY A 141 17.12 -10.51 -2.34
C GLY A 141 18.14 -11.63 -2.21
N VAL A 142 18.37 -12.15 -1.00
CA VAL A 142 19.40 -13.18 -0.77
C VAL A 142 18.82 -14.58 -0.84
N TRP A 143 17.76 -14.87 -0.08
CA TRP A 143 17.21 -16.23 -0.02
C TRP A 143 16.38 -16.59 -1.25
N LEU A 144 15.47 -15.70 -1.66
CA LEU A 144 14.60 -15.93 -2.82
C LEU A 144 15.20 -15.45 -4.15
N ARG A 145 16.35 -14.77 -4.11
CA ARG A 145 17.06 -14.23 -5.29
C ARG A 145 16.18 -13.38 -6.21
N ILE A 146 15.24 -12.65 -5.61
CA ILE A 146 14.38 -11.70 -6.34
C ILE A 146 15.21 -10.44 -6.62
N PRO A 147 15.21 -9.94 -7.87
CA PRO A 147 15.89 -8.69 -8.20
C PRO A 147 15.21 -7.54 -7.44
N VAL A 148 15.91 -6.99 -6.46
CA VAL A 148 15.46 -5.81 -5.70
C VAL A 148 16.18 -4.57 -6.21
N PRO A 149 15.49 -3.44 -6.43
CA PRO A 149 16.14 -2.18 -6.80
C PRO A 149 17.17 -1.78 -5.74
N THR A 150 18.43 -1.70 -6.14
CA THR A 150 19.54 -1.24 -5.29
C THR A 150 19.91 0.19 -5.64
N GLY A 151 20.12 1.00 -4.61
CA GLY A 151 20.63 2.36 -4.70
C GLY A 151 22.01 2.49 -4.06
N PRO A 152 22.31 3.64 -3.45
CA PRO A 152 23.60 3.93 -2.84
C PRO A 152 23.98 2.88 -1.80
N PHE A 153 25.27 2.55 -1.72
CA PHE A 153 25.79 1.51 -0.81
C PHE A 153 25.23 0.11 -1.10
N GLY A 154 24.60 -0.09 -2.26
CA GLY A 154 23.91 -1.32 -2.63
C GLY A 154 22.65 -1.59 -1.82
N LEU A 155 22.06 -0.60 -1.15
CA LEU A 155 20.81 -0.71 -0.36
C LEU A 155 19.57 -0.30 -1.13
#